data_AF-A0A8J2HAC7-F1
#
_entry.id   AF-A0A8J2HAC7-F1
#
_cell.length_a   1.000
_cell.length_b   1.000
_cell.length_c   1.000
_cell.angle_alpha   90.00
_cell.angle_beta   90.00
_cell.angle_gamma   90.00
#
_symmetry.space_group_name_H-M   'P 1'
#
loop_
_entity.id
_entity.type
_entity.pdbx_description
1 polymer ?
#
loop_
_entity_poly.entity_id
_entity_poly.type
_entity_poly.pdbx_seq_one_letter_code
_entity_poly.pdbx_strand_id
1 'polypeptide(L)'
;MPESIKIGERLEYKNIDGSNHLVPVNIFAEKIPLAQLLKVFFQSSDILKETLEFMRLLECEINIISTLWKKQRSLFTEKIVFPLFLFFDEFETNNPLGSHKGINKCGAVYINLPNIPPQYKSKLENIFLYYDV
;
A
#
# COMPACT_ATOMS: atom_id res chain seq x y z
N MET A 1 2.28 11.75 7.18
CA MET A 1 2.46 12.43 5.88
C MET A 1 3.29 11.52 5.00
N PRO A 2 3.12 11.54 3.66
CA PRO A 2 4.01 10.80 2.75
C PRO A 2 5.47 11.23 2.93
N GLU A 3 6.39 10.29 2.79
CA GLU A 3 7.83 10.48 2.89
C GLU A 3 8.48 10.17 1.53
N SER A 4 9.09 11.17 0.91
CA SER A 4 9.81 11.01 -0.36
C SER A 4 11.22 10.45 -0.11
N ILE A 5 11.54 9.33 -0.74
CA ILE A 5 12.84 8.66 -0.65
C ILE A 5 13.49 8.67 -2.02
N LYS A 6 14.69 9.23 -2.14
CA LYS A 6 15.46 9.15 -3.40
C LYS A 6 15.92 7.71 -3.61
N ILE A 7 15.47 7.09 -4.70
CA ILE A 7 15.80 5.69 -5.05
C ILE A 7 16.81 5.58 -6.19
N GLY A 8 17.07 6.68 -6.91
CA GLY A 8 18.03 6.67 -7.99
C GLY A 8 18.05 7.98 -8.78
N GLU A 9 18.66 7.90 -9.96
CA GLU A 9 18.74 8.98 -10.93
C GLU A 9 18.53 8.41 -12.33
N ARG A 10 17.88 9.16 -13.21
CA ARG A 10 17.83 8.89 -14.64
C ARG A 10 18.39 10.07 -15.41
N LEU A 11 18.91 9.80 -16.60
CA LEU A 11 19.31 10.86 -17.51
C LEU A 11 18.12 11.30 -18.35
N GLU A 12 17.90 12.60 -18.44
CA GLU A 12 16.83 13.20 -19.23
C GLU A 12 17.40 14.33 -20.08
N TYR A 13 16.96 14.42 -21.34
CA TYR A 13 17.35 15.54 -22.19
C TYR A 13 16.54 16.78 -21.82
N LYS A 14 17.22 17.87 -21.48
CA LYS A 14 16.59 19.18 -21.26
C LYS A 14 17.12 20.20 -22.26
N ASN A 15 16.22 21.01 -22.80
CA ASN A 15 16.61 22.16 -23.59
C ASN A 15 17.03 23.28 -22.65
N ILE A 16 18.30 23.68 -22.70
CA ILE A 16 18.86 24.79 -21.95
C ILE A 16 19.50 25.70 -22.99
N ASP A 17 19.01 26.94 -23.08
CA ASP A 17 19.50 27.96 -24.02
C ASP A 17 19.51 27.51 -25.50
N GLY A 18 18.52 26.72 -25.91
CA GLY A 18 18.38 26.24 -27.28
C GLY A 18 19.17 24.98 -27.62
N SER A 19 20.08 24.53 -26.74
CA SER A 19 20.79 23.26 -26.87
C SER A 19 20.19 22.17 -25.99
N ASN A 20 20.20 20.92 -26.49
CA ASN A 20 19.77 19.77 -25.72
C ASN A 20 20.93 19.23 -24.89
N HIS A 21 20.79 19.27 -23.57
CA HIS A 21 21.75 18.73 -22.61
C HIS A 21 21.19 17.48 -21.95
N LEU A 22 22.04 16.46 -21.81
CA LEU A 22 21.72 15.28 -21.02
C LEU A 22 22.02 15.58 -19.55
N VAL A 23 20.99 15.62 -18.71
CA VAL A 23 21.14 15.97 -17.28
C VAL A 23 20.60 14.86 -16.37
N PRO A 24 21.23 14.63 -15.21
CA PRO A 24 20.71 13.70 -14.22
C PRO A 24 19.47 14.29 -13.52
N VAL A 25 18.44 13.47 -13.35
CA VAL A 25 17.19 13.78 -12.67
C VAL A 25 16.96 12.71 -11.60
N ASN A 26 16.76 13.15 -10.35
CA ASN A 26 16.47 12.26 -9.23
C ASN A 26 15.14 11.53 -9.43
N ILE A 27 15.11 10.25 -9.10
CA ILE A 27 13.91 9.43 -8.99
C ILE A 27 13.59 9.24 -7.51
N PHE A 28 12.34 9.47 -7.15
CA PHE A 28 11.83 9.32 -5.80
C PHE A 28 10.76 8.23 -5.74
N ALA A 29 10.74 7.49 -4.63
CA ALA A 29 9.60 6.70 -4.20
C ALA A 29 8.86 7.46 -3.09
N GLU A 30 7.54 7.37 -3.08
CA GLU A 30 6.70 7.96 -2.03
C GLU A 30 6.25 6.87 -1.06
N LYS A 31 6.66 6.98 0.20
CA LYS A 31 6.35 6.03 1.25
C LYS A 31 5.28 6.60 2.17
N ILE A 32 4.25 5.82 2.45
CA ILE A 32 3.30 6.11 3.55
C ILE A 32 3.62 5.18 4.71
N PRO A 33 4.01 5.70 5.89
CA PRO A 33 4.35 4.86 7.03
C PRO A 33 3.13 4.05 7.51
N LEU A 34 3.18 2.74 7.28
CA LEU A 34 2.06 1.84 7.55
C LEU A 34 1.58 1.90 9.00
N ALA A 35 2.51 1.94 9.96
CA ALA A 35 2.16 2.02 11.38
C ALA A 35 1.38 3.30 11.71
N GLN A 36 1.74 4.44 11.11
CA GLN A 36 1.01 5.69 11.30
C GLN A 36 -0.37 5.63 10.66
N LEU A 37 -0.46 5.05 9.46
CA LEU A 37 -1.72 4.89 8.74
C LEU A 37 -2.72 4.00 9.48
N LEU A 38 -2.29 2.81 9.91
CA LEU A 38 -3.11 1.89 10.71
C LEU A 38 -3.51 2.51 12.05
N LYS A 39 -2.60 3.27 12.68
CA LYS A 39 -2.92 3.99 13.91
C LYS A 39 -4.06 4.98 13.67
N VAL A 40 -3.99 5.82 12.64
CA VAL A 40 -5.06 6.78 12.31
C VAL A 40 -6.37 6.04 11.99
N PHE A 41 -6.31 4.98 11.19
CA PHE A 41 -7.47 4.17 10.83
C PHE A 41 -8.17 3.58 12.05
N PHE A 42 -7.44 2.89 12.92
CA PHE A 42 -8.02 2.26 14.11
C PHE A 42 -8.40 3.27 15.21
N GLN A 43 -7.84 4.48 15.20
CA GLN A 43 -8.23 5.57 16.09
C GLN A 43 -9.51 6.28 15.63
N SER A 44 -9.85 6.17 14.34
CA SER A 44 -11.08 6.75 13.83
C SER A 44 -12.28 5.85 14.20
N SER A 45 -13.17 6.34 15.06
CA SER A 45 -14.41 5.66 15.49
C SER A 45 -14.22 4.28 16.16
N ASP A 46 -15.30 3.50 16.31
CA ASP A 46 -15.31 2.17 16.94
C ASP A 46 -14.69 1.06 16.07
N ILE A 47 -13.99 1.41 14.98
CA ILE A 47 -13.41 0.47 13.99
C ILE A 47 -12.56 -0.59 14.67
N LEU A 48 -11.68 -0.22 15.61
CA LEU A 48 -10.83 -1.20 16.29
C LEU A 48 -11.69 -2.21 17.07
N LYS A 49 -12.68 -1.73 17.82
CA LYS A 49 -13.56 -2.56 18.62
C LYS A 49 -14.37 -3.52 17.73
N GLU A 50 -15.02 -2.99 16.70
CA GLU A 50 -15.79 -3.78 15.75
C GLU A 50 -14.92 -4.81 15.02
N THR A 51 -13.67 -4.45 14.71
CA THR A 51 -12.71 -5.37 14.10
C THR A 51 -12.35 -6.51 15.04
N LEU A 52 -12.06 -6.22 16.31
CA LEU A 52 -11.77 -7.26 17.30
C LEU A 52 -12.96 -8.19 17.55
N GLU A 53 -14.18 -7.67 17.54
CA GLU A 53 -15.41 -8.47 17.64
C GLU A 53 -15.59 -9.37 16.41
N PHE A 54 -15.42 -8.81 15.20
CA PHE A 54 -15.51 -9.58 13.95
C PHE A 54 -14.41 -10.65 13.84
N MET A 55 -13.19 -10.37 14.34
CA MET A 55 -12.11 -11.35 14.40
C MET A 55 -12.48 -12.57 15.23
N ARG A 56 -13.26 -12.42 16.31
CA ARG A 56 -13.77 -13.55 17.10
C ARG A 56 -14.77 -14.38 16.30
N LEU A 57 -15.63 -13.75 15.49
CA LEU A 57 -16.55 -14.47 14.61
C LEU A 57 -15.80 -15.28 13.55
N LEU A 58 -14.72 -14.73 12.99
CA LEU A 58 -13.85 -15.43 12.03
C LEU A 58 -13.14 -16.66 12.61
N GLU A 59 -13.02 -16.78 13.93
CA GLU A 59 -12.46 -17.98 14.56
C GLU A 59 -13.35 -19.20 14.34
N CYS A 60 -14.67 -19.00 14.25
CA CYS A 60 -15.63 -20.05 13.98
C CYS A 60 -15.76 -20.40 12.49
N GLU A 61 -15.24 -19.54 11.60
CA GLU A 61 -15.29 -19.77 10.15
C GLU A 61 -14.09 -20.58 9.64
N ILE A 62 -14.36 -21.44 8.66
CA ILE A 62 -13.34 -22.17 7.89
C ILE A 62 -13.35 -21.62 6.47
N ASN A 63 -12.47 -20.66 6.21
CA ASN A 63 -12.17 -20.16 4.88
C ASN A 63 -10.65 -20.04 4.70
N ILE A 64 -10.17 -19.84 3.47
CA ILE A 64 -8.73 -19.82 3.16
C ILE A 64 -7.98 -18.73 3.96
N ILE A 65 -8.65 -17.60 4.19
CA ILE A 65 -8.12 -16.46 4.94
C ILE A 65 -7.98 -16.85 6.41
N SER A 66 -9.00 -17.46 7.00
CA SER A 66 -9.04 -17.84 8.41
C SER A 66 -8.04 -18.95 8.72
N THR A 67 -7.84 -19.92 7.83
CA THR A 67 -6.87 -21.00 8.03
C THR A 67 -5.42 -20.49 7.98
N LEU A 68 -5.08 -19.67 6.98
CA LEU A 68 -3.73 -19.08 6.88
C LEU A 68 -3.45 -18.13 8.05
N TRP A 69 -4.42 -17.28 8.40
CA TRP A 69 -4.29 -16.35 9.51
C TRP A 69 -4.16 -17.06 10.86
N LYS A 70 -4.95 -18.12 11.12
CA LYS A 70 -4.84 -18.94 12.33
C LYS A 70 -3.42 -19.54 12.48
N LYS A 71 -2.85 -20.04 11.37
CA LYS A 71 -1.48 -20.58 11.34
C LYS A 71 -0.42 -19.51 11.61
N GLN A 72 -0.56 -18.30 11.07
CA GLN A 72 0.39 -17.23 11.37
C GLN A 72 0.24 -16.73 12.80
N ARG A 73 -0.99 -16.59 13.29
CA ARG A 73 -1.27 -16.12 14.66
C ARG A 73 -0.69 -17.06 15.71
N SER A 74 -0.66 -18.38 15.48
CA SER A 74 -0.06 -19.31 16.43
C SER A 74 1.44 -19.07 16.66
N LEU A 75 2.11 -18.31 15.78
CA LEU A 75 3.51 -17.90 15.96
C LEU A 75 3.67 -16.71 16.92
N PHE A 76 2.58 -16.02 17.25
CA PHE A 76 2.58 -14.81 18.07
C PHE A 76 1.59 -14.96 19.23
N THR A 77 2.02 -15.68 20.27
CA THR A 77 1.22 -15.92 21.48
C THR A 77 0.96 -14.60 22.24
N GLU A 78 -0.25 -14.45 22.80
CA GLU A 78 -0.70 -13.29 23.59
C GLU A 78 -0.70 -11.92 22.88
N LYS A 79 -0.58 -11.90 21.55
CA LYS A 79 -0.65 -10.67 20.75
C LYS A 79 -1.91 -10.63 19.91
N ILE A 80 -2.42 -9.42 19.71
CA ILE A 80 -3.42 -9.17 18.66
C ILE A 80 -2.67 -9.13 17.33
N VAL A 81 -3.03 -10.02 16.41
CA VAL A 81 -2.39 -10.15 15.10
C VAL A 81 -3.41 -9.83 14.01
N PHE A 82 -3.16 -8.75 13.27
CA PHE A 82 -3.91 -8.41 12.07
C PHE A 82 -3.20 -9.01 10.83
N PRO A 83 -3.88 -9.81 10.01
CA PRO A 83 -3.35 -10.21 8.72
C PRO A 83 -3.30 -9.00 7.77
N LEU A 84 -2.22 -8.90 6.99
CA LEU A 84 -2.06 -7.88 5.96
C LEU A 84 -1.92 -8.58 4.61
N PHE A 85 -2.77 -8.22 3.66
CA PHE A 85 -2.65 -8.67 2.27
C PHE A 85 -2.01 -7.57 1.46
N LEU A 86 -0.85 -7.84 0.88
CA LEU A 86 -0.11 -6.93 0.02
C LEU A 86 -0.44 -7.22 -1.44
N PHE A 87 -0.71 -6.17 -2.20
CA PHE A 87 -0.94 -6.20 -3.64
C PHE A 87 0.04 -5.24 -4.30
N PHE A 88 0.58 -5.60 -5.46
CA PHE A 88 1.37 -4.69 -6.28
C PHE A 88 0.68 -4.54 -7.63
N ASP A 89 0.58 -3.30 -8.11
CA ASP A 89 0.02 -2.98 -9.42
C ASP A 89 0.93 -2.00 -10.17
N GLU A 90 1.11 -2.25 -11.46
CA GLU A 90 1.80 -1.32 -12.37
C GLU A 90 0.75 -0.56 -13.16
N PHE A 91 0.66 0.74 -12.95
CA PHE A 91 -0.29 1.60 -13.64
C PHE A 91 0.42 2.73 -14.38
N GLU A 92 -0.17 3.18 -15.48
CA GLU A 92 0.30 4.33 -16.24
C GLU A 92 -0.77 5.43 -16.12
N THR A 93 -0.41 6.55 -15.49
CA THR A 93 -1.36 7.64 -15.16
C THR A 93 -1.85 8.43 -16.36
N ASN A 94 -1.25 8.21 -17.53
CA ASN A 94 -1.65 8.80 -18.81
C ASN A 94 -1.47 7.75 -19.90
N ASN A 95 -2.29 7.79 -20.95
CA ASN A 95 -2.07 7.00 -22.16
C ASN A 95 -1.08 7.76 -23.05
N PRO A 96 0.25 7.56 -22.95
CA PRO A 96 1.19 8.42 -23.62
C PRO A 96 1.26 7.94 -25.07
N LEU A 97 0.64 8.70 -25.97
CA LEU A 97 0.81 8.50 -27.40
C LEU A 97 2.21 9.01 -27.79
N GLY A 98 3.08 8.14 -28.33
CA GLY A 98 4.40 8.50 -28.86
C GLY A 98 5.60 8.05 -28.02
N SER A 99 6.75 8.71 -28.20
CA SER A 99 8.06 8.37 -27.62
C SER A 99 8.15 8.45 -26.09
N HIS A 100 7.09 8.90 -25.42
CA HIS A 100 6.99 8.98 -23.95
C HIS A 100 6.30 7.77 -23.31
N LYS A 101 5.92 6.76 -24.11
CA LYS A 101 5.31 5.52 -23.62
C LYS A 101 6.26 4.79 -22.68
N GLY A 102 5.83 4.50 -21.44
CA GLY A 102 6.66 3.85 -20.42
C GLY A 102 7.40 4.78 -19.47
N ILE A 103 7.46 6.10 -19.73
CA ILE A 103 8.12 7.07 -18.81
C ILE A 103 7.28 7.30 -17.54
N ASN A 104 5.96 7.17 -17.64
CA ASN A 104 5.00 7.45 -16.57
C ASN A 104 4.44 6.18 -15.92
N LYS A 105 5.12 5.03 -16.07
CA LYS A 105 4.75 3.82 -15.35
C LYS A 105 5.08 3.97 -13.87
N CYS A 106 4.08 3.80 -13.03
CA CYS A 106 4.21 3.83 -11.59
C CYS A 106 3.82 2.45 -11.04
N GLY A 107 4.66 1.91 -10.16
CA GLY A 107 4.29 0.77 -9.32
C GLY A 107 3.66 1.28 -8.04
N ALA A 108 2.55 0.69 -7.61
CA ALA A 108 1.97 0.94 -6.30
C ALA A 108 1.82 -0.38 -5.55
N VAL A 109 2.22 -0.38 -4.27
CA VAL A 109 1.88 -1.46 -3.35
C VAL A 109 0.67 -1.00 -2.55
N TYR A 110 -0.32 -1.86 -2.38
CA TYR A 110 -1.50 -1.62 -1.57
C TYR A 110 -1.60 -2.69 -0.49
N ILE A 111 -2.17 -2.34 0.65
CA ILE A 111 -2.54 -3.30 1.68
C ILE A 111 -4.05 -3.36 1.86
N ASN A 112 -4.51 -4.53 2.25
CA ASN A 112 -5.88 -4.77 2.71
C ASN A 112 -5.85 -5.54 4.04
N LEU A 113 -6.79 -5.23 4.93
CA LEU A 113 -7.03 -5.94 6.18
C LEU A 113 -8.23 -6.90 5.99
N PRO A 114 -8.02 -8.18 5.69
CA PRO A 114 -9.13 -9.09 5.37
C PRO A 114 -9.98 -9.45 6.60
N ASN A 115 -9.55 -9.08 7.80
CA ASN A 115 -10.27 -9.31 9.05
C ASN A 115 -11.05 -8.08 9.55
N ILE A 116 -11.19 -7.01 8.76
CA ILE A 116 -12.12 -5.93 9.10
C ILE A 116 -13.57 -6.35 8.81
N PRO A 117 -14.55 -5.78 9.53
CA PRO A 117 -15.96 -6.01 9.28
C PRO A 117 -16.36 -5.71 7.81
N PRO A 118 -17.29 -6.48 7.21
CA PRO A 118 -17.68 -6.32 5.81
C PRO A 118 -18.13 -4.91 5.42
N GLN A 119 -18.74 -4.14 6.33
CA GLN A 119 -19.14 -2.75 6.08
C GLN A 119 -17.96 -1.80 5.79
N TYR A 120 -16.75 -2.18 6.20
CA TYR A 120 -15.50 -1.49 5.88
C TYR A 120 -14.77 -2.14 4.70
N LYS A 121 -15.10 -3.38 4.35
CA LYS A 121 -14.57 -4.03 3.15
C LYS A 121 -15.15 -3.37 1.89
N SER A 122 -14.33 -3.26 0.85
CA SER A 122 -14.74 -2.74 -0.47
C SER A 122 -15.03 -1.23 -0.57
N LYS A 123 -14.65 -0.44 0.45
CA LYS A 123 -14.54 1.01 0.26
C LYS A 123 -13.11 1.36 -0.12
N LEU A 124 -12.95 2.22 -1.12
CA LEU A 124 -11.63 2.67 -1.57
C LEU A 124 -10.81 3.31 -0.43
N GLU A 125 -11.49 3.96 0.53
CA GLU A 125 -10.89 4.56 1.73
C GLU A 125 -10.20 3.53 2.65
N ASN A 126 -10.48 2.23 2.49
CA ASN A 126 -9.91 1.14 3.29
C ASN A 126 -8.91 0.28 2.49
N ILE A 127 -8.52 0.73 1.30
CA ILE A 127 -7.38 0.20 0.54
C ILE A 127 -6.23 1.19 0.73
N PHE A 128 -5.18 0.76 1.41
CA PHE A 128 -4.13 1.66 1.83
C PHE A 128 -2.90 1.51 0.96
N LEU A 129 -2.35 2.62 0.48
CA LEU A 129 -1.07 2.60 -0.24
C LEU A 129 0.08 2.29 0.75
N TYR A 130 0.92 1.33 0.38
CA TYR A 130 2.10 0.88 1.11
C TYR A 130 3.34 0.99 0.21
N TYR A 131 4.52 1.12 0.82
CA TYR A 131 5.80 0.91 0.14
C TYR A 131 6.85 0.52 1.18
N ASP A 132 7.65 -0.51 0.90
CA ASP A 132 8.83 -0.91 1.69
C ASP A 132 10.06 -0.92 0.79
N VAL A 133 11.20 -0.51 1.36
CA VAL A 133 12.48 -0.28 0.64
C VAL A 133 13.30 -1.56 0.58
#